data_AF-A0AAV8Y7C6-F1
#
_entry.id   AF-A0AAV8Y7C6-F1
#
_cell.length_a   1.000
_cell.length_b   1.000
_cell.length_c   1.000
_cell.angle_alpha   90.00
_cell.angle_beta   90.00
_cell.angle_gamma   90.00
#
_symmetry.space_group_name_H-M   'P 1'
#
loop_
_entity.id
_entity.type
_entity.pdbx_description
1 polymer ?
#
loop_
_entity_poly.entity_id
_entity_poly.type
_entity_poly.pdbx_seq_one_letter_code
_entity_poly.pdbx_strand_id
1 'polypeptide(L)'
;SINSAFDELRMHVPTFPYEKRLSKIDTLRLAIAYIALLREVLTADCDPLTYVERCLRGEIKADRANWNTSDLTARLSWINWENLGVTPGRRSALTSLALTSDNVNNQ
;
A
#
# COMPACT_ATOMS: atom_id res chain seq x y z
N SER A 1 9.35 -25.10 -6.50
CA SER A 1 10.01 -25.23 -5.18
C SER A 1 9.62 -24.05 -4.31
N ILE A 2 10.01 -24.00 -3.02
CA ILE A 2 9.73 -22.84 -2.17
C ILE A 2 10.27 -21.53 -2.75
N ASN A 3 11.43 -21.57 -3.40
CA ASN A 3 12.02 -20.38 -4.01
C ASN A 3 11.19 -19.89 -5.20
N SER A 4 10.67 -20.79 -6.03
CA SER A 4 9.77 -20.45 -7.14
C SER A 4 8.48 -19.79 -6.64
N ALA A 5 7.87 -20.30 -5.57
CA ALA A 5 6.67 -19.71 -4.97
C ALA A 5 6.95 -18.29 -4.41
N PHE A 6 8.13 -18.09 -3.84
CA PHE A 6 8.56 -16.76 -3.40
C PHE A 6 8.80 -15.81 -4.56
N ASP A 7 9.23 -16.30 -5.72
CA ASP A 7 9.42 -15.47 -6.92
C ASP A 7 8.09 -15.08 -7.55
N GLU A 8 7.12 -16.00 -7.56
CA GLU A 8 5.74 -15.72 -7.94
C GLU A 8 5.10 -14.68 -7.00
N LEU A 9 5.24 -14.84 -5.69
CA LEU A 9 4.71 -13.86 -4.72
C LEU A 9 5.28 -12.46 -4.92
N ARG A 10 6.57 -12.34 -5.28
CA ARG A 10 7.20 -11.03 -5.52
C ARG A 10 6.59 -10.29 -6.71
N MET A 11 6.01 -10.99 -7.68
CA MET A 11 5.32 -10.38 -8.81
C MET A 11 3.98 -9.74 -8.43
N HIS A 12 3.44 -10.09 -7.25
CA HIS A 12 2.13 -9.63 -6.80
C HIS A 12 2.17 -8.54 -5.73
N VAL A 13 3.31 -8.35 -5.07
CA VAL A 13 3.50 -7.25 -4.11
C VAL A 13 3.99 -5.99 -4.82
N PRO A 14 3.67 -4.78 -4.32
CA PRO A 14 4.14 -3.55 -4.96
C PRO A 14 5.66 -3.39 -4.81
N THR A 15 6.36 -3.22 -5.93
CA THR A 15 7.83 -3.07 -5.98
C THR A 15 8.23 -1.78 -6.67
N PHE A 16 9.37 -1.21 -6.29
CA PHE A 16 9.94 -0.08 -7.02
C PHE A 16 10.45 -0.53 -8.41
N PRO A 17 10.44 0.35 -9.44
CA PRO A 17 10.87 -0.01 -10.79
C PRO A 17 12.29 -0.60 -10.91
N TYR A 18 13.17 -0.25 -9.98
CA TYR A 18 14.56 -0.71 -9.93
C TYR A 18 14.90 -1.37 -8.60
N GLU A 19 13.90 -1.95 -7.94
CA GLU A 19 14.10 -2.56 -6.64
C GLU A 19 14.99 -3.80 -6.71
N LYS A 20 15.93 -3.93 -5.76
CA LYS A 20 16.62 -5.20 -5.55
C LYS A 20 15.60 -6.25 -5.07
N ARG A 21 15.87 -7.52 -5.39
CA ARG A 21 15.05 -8.64 -4.91
C ARG A 21 14.84 -8.57 -3.39
N LEU A 22 13.59 -8.40 -2.97
CA LEU A 22 13.21 -8.41 -1.56
C LEU A 22 13.63 -9.72 -0.87
N SER A 23 14.09 -9.63 0.37
CA SER A 23 14.35 -10.82 1.18
C SER A 23 13.06 -11.63 1.41
N LYS A 24 13.18 -12.90 1.82
CA LYS A 24 11.99 -13.73 2.11
C LYS A 24 11.10 -13.11 3.19
N ILE A 25 11.71 -12.56 4.24
CA ILE A 25 10.96 -11.94 5.34
C ILE A 25 10.29 -10.64 4.92
N ASP A 26 10.96 -9.80 4.14
CA ASP A 26 10.38 -8.54 3.65
C ASP A 26 9.25 -8.80 2.67
N THR A 27 9.41 -9.81 1.79
CA THR A 27 8.34 -10.25 0.87
C THR A 27 7.09 -10.66 1.65
N LEU A 28 7.22 -11.45 2.72
CA LEU A 28 6.08 -11.88 3.53
C LEU A 28 5.43 -10.71 4.29
N ARG A 29 6.23 -9.82 4.89
CA ARG A 29 5.72 -8.64 5.62
C ARG A 29 4.94 -7.72 4.69
N LEU A 30 5.50 -7.44 3.52
CA LEU A 30 4.86 -6.60 2.52
C LEU A 30 3.58 -7.25 1.97
N ALA A 31 3.59 -8.55 1.71
CA ALA A 31 2.40 -9.27 1.27
C ALA A 31 1.27 -9.22 2.30
N ILE A 32 1.57 -9.39 3.60
CA ILE A 32 0.57 -9.31 4.68
C ILE A 32 -0.05 -7.91 4.72
N ALA A 33 0.77 -6.86 4.72
CA ALA A 33 0.30 -5.47 4.72
C ALA A 33 -0.54 -5.17 3.47
N TYR A 34 -0.10 -5.65 2.30
CA TYR A 34 -0.79 -5.41 1.04
C TYR A 34 -2.15 -6.13 0.99
N ILE A 35 -2.24 -7.39 1.45
CA ILE A 35 -3.51 -8.10 1.58
C ILE A 35 -4.46 -7.35 2.53
N ALA A 36 -3.95 -6.83 3.64
CA ALA A 36 -4.76 -6.02 4.55
C ALA A 36 -5.32 -4.77 3.86
N LEU A 37 -4.51 -4.05 3.06
CA LEU A 37 -4.98 -2.90 2.28
C LEU A 37 -6.09 -3.29 1.31
N LEU A 38 -5.86 -4.35 0.53
CA LEU A 38 -6.80 -4.80 -0.50
C LEU A 38 -8.15 -5.21 0.11
N ARG A 39 -8.13 -5.85 1.28
CA ARG A 39 -9.36 -6.22 2.02
C ARG A 39 -10.14 -4.99 2.44
N GLU A 40 -9.47 -4.03 3.06
CA GLU A 40 -10.10 -2.79 3.53
C GLU A 40 -10.71 -1.99 2.38
N VAL A 41 -9.94 -1.83 1.29
CA VAL A 41 -10.39 -1.16 0.05
C VAL A 41 -11.61 -1.86 -0.54
N LEU A 42 -11.66 -3.20 -0.53
CA LEU A 42 -12.78 -3.96 -1.06
C LEU A 42 -14.06 -3.78 -0.22
N THR A 43 -13.92 -3.59 1.09
CA THR A 43 -15.05 -3.41 2.02
C THR A 43 -15.50 -1.97 2.16
N ALA A 44 -14.71 -1.00 1.69
CA ALA A 44 -15.03 0.41 1.85
C ALA A 44 -16.16 0.85 0.90
N ASP A 45 -17.09 1.66 1.39
CA ASP A 45 -18.18 2.26 0.60
C ASP A 45 -17.72 3.47 -0.26
N CYS A 46 -16.43 3.54 -0.59
CA CYS A 46 -15.86 4.64 -1.37
C CYS A 46 -14.74 4.14 -2.28
N ASP A 47 -14.26 5.00 -3.18
CA ASP A 47 -13.20 4.60 -4.10
C ASP A 47 -11.90 4.25 -3.33
N PRO A 48 -11.08 3.31 -3.86
CA PRO A 48 -9.86 2.85 -3.21
C PRO A 48 -8.89 3.96 -2.78
N LEU A 49 -8.71 4.97 -3.63
CA LEU A 49 -7.79 6.08 -3.34
C LEU A 49 -8.37 6.98 -2.27
N THR A 50 -9.66 7.31 -2.35
CA THR A 50 -10.34 8.10 -1.32
C THR A 50 -10.27 7.39 0.04
N TYR A 51 -10.44 6.07 0.10
CA TYR A 51 -10.26 5.32 1.35
C TYR A 51 -8.84 5.52 1.91
N VAL A 52 -7.80 5.30 1.09
CA VAL A 52 -6.40 5.46 1.50
C VAL A 52 -6.09 6.89 1.92
N GLU A 53 -6.55 7.89 1.16
CA GLU A 53 -6.36 9.31 1.47
C GLU A 53 -6.98 9.68 2.83
N ARG A 54 -8.21 9.23 3.10
CA ARG A 54 -8.90 9.49 4.36
C ARG A 54 -8.24 8.78 5.54
N CYS A 55 -7.71 7.57 5.34
CA CYS A 55 -6.90 6.88 6.34
C CYS A 55 -5.60 7.63 6.65
N LEU A 56 -4.87 8.09 5.62
CA LEU A 56 -3.61 8.84 5.80
C LEU A 56 -3.84 10.21 6.46
N ARG A 57 -5.00 10.83 6.23
CA ARG A 57 -5.42 12.08 6.90
C ARG A 57 -5.91 11.87 8.34
N GLY A 58 -6.04 10.62 8.80
CA GLY A 58 -6.56 10.29 10.12
C GLY A 58 -8.08 10.49 10.28
N GLU A 59 -8.81 10.66 9.18
CA GLU A 59 -10.27 10.85 9.18
C GLU A 59 -11.02 9.54 9.45
N ILE A 60 -10.43 8.41 9.04
CA ILE A 60 -10.96 7.08 9.31
C ILE A 60 -10.15 6.50 10.46
N LYS A 61 -10.83 6.29 11.60
CA LYS A 61 -10.31 5.48 12.71
C LYS A 61 -10.37 4.01 12.30
N ALA A 62 -9.55 3.63 11.32
CA ALA A 62 -9.22 2.24 11.08
C ALA A 62 -8.47 1.82 12.34
N ASP A 63 -9.14 1.10 13.24
CA ASP A 63 -8.59 0.59 14.48
C ASP A 63 -7.43 -0.35 14.16
N ARG A 64 -6.27 0.28 13.92
CA ARG A 64 -5.08 -0.25 13.26
C ARG A 64 -5.34 -0.60 11.80
N ALA A 65 -5.16 0.37 10.90
CA ALA A 65 -4.85 0.06 9.51
C ALA A 65 -3.57 -0.79 9.47
N ASN A 66 -3.69 -2.12 9.60
CA ASN A 66 -2.56 -3.05 9.63
C ASN A 66 -1.70 -2.96 8.37
N TRP A 67 -2.26 -2.40 7.30
CA TRP A 67 -1.57 -2.10 6.06
C TRP A 67 -0.68 -0.85 6.13
N ASN A 68 -0.96 0.11 7.01
CA ASN A 68 -0.26 1.39 7.14
C ASN A 68 1.10 1.22 7.84
N THR A 69 1.95 0.44 7.18
CA THR A 69 3.37 0.31 7.48
C THR A 69 4.12 1.32 6.62
N SER A 70 5.22 1.87 7.13
CA SER A 70 6.05 2.83 6.38
C SER A 70 6.47 2.29 5.00
N ASP A 71 6.82 1.01 4.93
CA ASP A 71 7.22 0.33 3.69
C ASP A 71 6.07 0.29 2.65
N LEU A 72 4.86 -0.12 3.05
CA LEU A 72 3.73 -0.12 2.10
C LEU A 72 3.30 1.30 1.72
N THR A 73 3.31 2.24 2.67
CA THR A 73 2.95 3.65 2.43
C THR A 73 3.90 4.29 1.40
N ALA A 74 5.19 4.02 1.48
CA ALA A 74 6.18 4.47 0.49
C ALA A 74 5.98 3.83 -0.91
N ARG A 75 5.27 2.71 -0.99
CA ARG A 75 5.00 1.96 -2.23
C ARG A 75 3.63 2.25 -2.84
N LEU A 76 2.78 3.06 -2.20
CA LEU A 76 1.41 3.30 -2.67
C LEU A 76 1.35 3.82 -4.12
N SER A 77 2.29 4.67 -4.52
CA SER A 77 2.37 5.18 -5.90
C SER A 77 2.73 4.12 -6.94
N TRP A 78 3.27 2.98 -6.50
CA TRP A 78 3.69 1.86 -7.34
C TRP A 78 2.68 0.71 -7.38
N ILE A 79 1.58 0.82 -6.65
CA ILE A 79 0.45 -0.11 -6.80
C ILE A 79 -0.21 0.14 -8.16
N ASN A 80 -0.52 -0.94 -8.87
CA ASN A 80 -1.34 -0.85 -10.07
C ASN A 80 -2.81 -0.62 -9.68
N TRP A 81 -3.16 0.64 -9.42
CA TRP A 81 -4.52 1.04 -9.08
C TRP A 81 -5.54 0.85 -10.22
N GLU A 82 -5.07 0.73 -11.46
CA GLU A 82 -5.91 0.39 -12.63
C GLU A 82 -6.58 -0.97 -12.45
N ASN A 83 -5.85 -1.95 -11.88
CA ASN A 83 -6.40 -3.27 -11.54
C ASN A 83 -7.47 -3.22 -10.43
N LEU A 84 -7.55 -2.10 -9.70
CA LEU A 84 -8.55 -1.83 -8.67
C LEU A 84 -9.65 -0.88 -9.17
N GLY A 85 -9.73 -0.63 -10.48
CA GLY A 85 -10.77 0.22 -11.09
C GLY A 85 -10.53 1.73 -10.95
N VAL A 86 -9.33 2.15 -10.53
CA VAL A 86 -8.99 3.56 -10.35
C VAL A 86 -8.40 4.16 -11.62
N THR A 87 -8.96 5.29 -12.07
CA THR A 87 -8.50 5.99 -13.26
C THR A 87 -7.17 6.74 -13.03
N PRO A 88 -6.30 6.85 -14.06
CA PRO A 88 -4.94 7.41 -13.91
C PRO A 88 -4.88 8.84 -13.35
N GLY A 89 -5.88 9.68 -13.65
CA GLY A 89 -5.89 11.10 -13.26
C GLY A 89 -5.92 11.34 -11.75
N ARG A 90 -6.34 10.35 -10.95
CA ARG A 90 -6.41 10.46 -9.48
C ARG A 90 -5.11 10.07 -8.76
N ARG A 91 -4.15 9.45 -9.44
CA ARG A 91 -2.94 8.86 -8.82
C ARG A 91 -2.00 9.89 -8.20
N SER A 92 -1.93 11.08 -8.77
CA SER A 92 -0.99 12.13 -8.33
C SER A 92 -1.21 12.60 -6.88
N ALA A 93 -2.42 12.40 -6.32
CA ALA A 93 -2.76 12.84 -4.98
C ALA A 93 -2.06 12.04 -3.86
N LEU A 94 -1.79 10.74 -4.08
CA LEU A 94 -1.19 9.88 -3.05
C LEU A 94 0.28 10.23 -2.76
N THR A 95 1.04 10.62 -3.78
CA THR A 95 2.46 10.95 -3.63
C THR A 95 2.67 12.12 -2.65
N SER A 96 1.81 13.13 -2.70
CA SER A 96 1.89 14.28 -1.81
C SER A 96 1.50 13.94 -0.36
N LEU A 97 0.57 13.02 -0.15
CA LEU A 97 0.08 12.66 1.19
C LEU A 97 1.04 11.73 1.94
N ALA A 98 1.66 10.76 1.24
CA ALA A 98 2.64 9.85 1.83
C ALA A 98 3.89 10.57 2.38
N LEU A 99 4.27 11.71 1.78
CA LEU A 99 5.42 12.52 2.22
C LEU A 99 5.12 13.41 3.45
N THR A 100 3.85 13.61 3.80
CA THR A 100 3.45 14.44 4.95
C THR A 100 3.25 13.66 6.24
N SER A 101 3.20 12.33 6.16
CA SER A 101 2.97 11.44 7.32
C SER A 101 4.10 11.47 8.35
N ASP A 102 5.29 11.97 7.98
CA ASP A 102 6.46 12.06 8.86
C ASP A 102 6.43 13.22 9.87
N ASN A 103 5.38 14.07 9.88
CA ASN A 103 5.35 15.26 10.76
C ASN A 103 4.32 15.22 11.91
N VAL A 104 3.65 14.08 12.15
CA VAL A 104 2.63 13.95 13.22
C VAL A 104 3.06 12.87 14.22
N ASN A 105 4.15 13.11 14.96
CA ASN A 105 4.47 12.32 16.16
C ASN A 105 5.35 13.09 17.17
N ASN A 106 5.30 14.42 17.17
CA ASN A 106 6.12 15.23 18.08
C ASN A 106 5.34 16.34 18.82
N GLN A 107 4.16 15.99 19.37
CA GLN A 107 3.52 16.72 20.47
C GLN A 107 2.84 15.74 21.43
#